data_AF-Q4D2F5-F1
#
_entry.id   AF-Q4D2F5-F1
#
_cell.length_a   1.000
_cell.length_b   1.000
_cell.length_c   1.000
_cell.angle_alpha   90.00
_cell.angle_beta   90.00
_cell.angle_gamma   90.00
#
_symmetry.space_group_name_H-M   'P 1'
#
loop_
_entity.id
_entity.type
_entity.pdbx_description
1 polymer ?
#
loop_
_entity_poly.entity_id
_entity_poly.type
_entity_poly.pdbx_seq_one_letter_code
_entity_poly.pdbx_strand_id
1 'polypeptide(L)'
;MSGRPEEGIYDNEEIQAPTVPQGDWRRARSDFEGDTDHSSTTRRRLEEMHRPKWTMNSSVEDILLEGSTNRNNMKLNDFLRSNLGEEWVVERNRNVTMEAFVQEPDAYVQDQRLLRIIFNLTEYQVYKLHHEGEFFLEQWRDYEGKDTVTPLVREKLNRVLIQVLTEERREAEERARWDQQQVIFNLSAKIEDLLFGGRVRVMEIKLNDFLTREFDGRGILRANRSVLLRDFFGDPTRYIRDAGVLNEIQATGAYARMERTVREEMDMEEVVRKLHHEGVYSLDQWRDYEGKDTVTPVARRKLNRVLTQVLSEESREAGERAVREKQVGFTLTTTIRDVLLGGRVRVMDIKLNDFLTREFDGRGILRANRSVLLRDFFGDPTRYIRDAGVLNEIQATGAYARMERAVK
;
A
#
# COMPACT_ATOMS: atom_id res chain seq x y z
N MET A 1 5.46 -73.66 -36.66
CA MET A 1 4.30 -74.51 -36.34
C MET A 1 3.81 -74.12 -34.95
N SER A 2 2.50 -73.83 -34.81
CA SER A 2 1.65 -73.69 -33.61
C SER A 2 2.22 -73.05 -32.33
N GLY A 3 1.58 -72.13 -31.61
CA GLY A 3 0.23 -71.59 -31.58
C GLY A 3 0.04 -70.87 -30.23
N ARG A 4 -0.64 -69.72 -30.23
CA ARG A 4 -1.16 -68.92 -29.07
C ARG A 4 -2.12 -69.77 -28.18
N PRO A 5 -2.74 -69.27 -27.06
CA PRO A 5 -2.79 -67.88 -26.51
C PRO A 5 -2.63 -67.73 -24.98
N GLU A 6 -2.16 -66.59 -24.47
CA GLU A 6 -2.92 -65.44 -23.86
C GLU A 6 -3.79 -65.78 -22.64
N GLU A 7 -3.36 -65.29 -21.48
CA GLU A 7 -4.07 -65.22 -20.20
C GLU A 7 -4.94 -63.95 -20.11
N GLY A 8 -6.01 -64.04 -19.32
CA GLY A 8 -7.19 -63.18 -19.36
C GLY A 8 -8.22 -63.92 -20.19
N ILE A 9 -9.37 -64.37 -19.68
CA ILE A 9 -10.46 -63.60 -19.07
C ILE A 9 -11.42 -64.65 -18.41
N TYR A 10 -12.09 -64.47 -17.27
CA TYR A 10 -13.43 -63.86 -17.05
C TYR A 10 -13.94 -64.44 -15.72
N ASP A 11 -14.28 -63.61 -14.72
CA ASP A 11 -15.23 -63.98 -13.68
C ASP A 11 -16.50 -63.14 -13.87
N ASN A 12 -17.60 -63.84 -14.11
CA ASN A 12 -18.96 -63.33 -14.22
C ASN A 12 -19.60 -63.38 -12.83
N GLU A 13 -19.91 -62.23 -12.23
CA GLU A 13 -20.97 -62.13 -11.21
C GLU A 13 -21.86 -60.93 -11.53
N GLU A 14 -22.87 -61.23 -12.35
CA GLU A 14 -24.27 -60.81 -12.26
C GLU A 14 -24.67 -59.90 -11.08
N ILE A 15 -24.72 -58.58 -11.31
CA ILE A 15 -25.59 -57.69 -10.52
C ILE A 15 -26.44 -56.84 -11.47
N GLN A 16 -27.73 -57.03 -11.32
CA GLN A 16 -28.82 -56.49 -12.10
C GLN A 16 -28.91 -54.95 -12.04
N ALA A 17 -29.22 -54.35 -13.18
CA ALA A 17 -29.82 -53.02 -13.27
C ALA A 17 -31.32 -53.15 -13.59
N PRO A 18 -32.14 -52.21 -13.11
CA PRO A 18 -33.24 -51.76 -13.95
C PRO A 18 -33.39 -50.23 -13.98
N THR A 19 -33.35 -49.73 -15.22
CA THR A 19 -34.34 -48.83 -15.83
C THR A 19 -34.58 -47.44 -15.21
N VAL A 20 -34.09 -46.42 -15.93
CA VAL A 20 -34.43 -44.99 -15.80
C VAL A 20 -35.90 -44.74 -16.17
N PRO A 21 -36.55 -43.71 -15.60
CA PRO A 21 -37.23 -42.77 -16.49
C PRO A 21 -36.87 -41.30 -16.21
N GLN A 22 -36.72 -40.57 -17.31
CA GLN A 22 -36.50 -39.14 -17.42
C GLN A 22 -37.53 -38.35 -16.59
N GLY A 23 -37.03 -37.56 -15.63
CA GLY A 23 -37.80 -36.62 -14.82
C GLY A 23 -37.20 -35.22 -14.90
N ASP A 24 -37.87 -34.38 -15.69
CA ASP A 24 -37.93 -32.92 -15.72
C ASP A 24 -37.14 -32.14 -14.64
N TRP A 25 -35.98 -31.59 -15.01
CA TRP A 25 -35.23 -30.61 -14.21
C TRP A 25 -35.85 -29.21 -14.34
N ARG A 26 -37.07 -29.03 -13.83
CA ARG A 26 -37.69 -27.70 -13.66
C ARG A 26 -38.24 -27.49 -12.26
N ARG A 27 -37.64 -26.49 -11.59
CA ARG A 27 -38.12 -25.74 -10.42
C ARG A 27 -38.36 -26.57 -9.14
N ALA A 28 -37.29 -26.73 -8.37
CA ALA A 28 -37.39 -26.65 -6.91
C ALA A 28 -36.92 -25.24 -6.49
N ARG A 29 -37.89 -24.40 -6.09
CA ARG A 29 -37.66 -23.16 -5.37
C ARG A 29 -37.20 -23.59 -3.97
N SER A 30 -35.90 -23.63 -3.75
CA SER A 30 -35.33 -23.84 -2.42
C SER A 30 -35.49 -22.57 -1.62
N ASP A 31 -36.34 -22.64 -0.60
CA ASP A 31 -36.31 -21.80 0.58
C ASP A 31 -35.00 -22.06 1.33
N PHE A 32 -33.92 -21.45 0.85
CA PHE A 32 -32.71 -21.23 1.64
C PHE A 32 -32.78 -19.79 2.14
N GLU A 33 -33.43 -19.63 3.29
CA GLU A 33 -33.20 -18.54 4.22
C GLU A 33 -31.78 -18.75 4.80
N GLY A 34 -30.79 -18.53 3.94
CA GLY A 34 -29.38 -18.55 4.27
C GLY A 34 -29.04 -17.21 4.88
N ASP A 35 -29.06 -17.21 6.22
CA ASP A 35 -28.48 -16.22 7.13
C ASP A 35 -27.19 -15.65 6.53
N THR A 36 -27.34 -14.56 5.79
CA THR A 36 -26.24 -13.94 5.05
C THR A 36 -25.48 -13.09 6.07
N ASP A 37 -24.18 -13.33 6.19
CA ASP A 37 -23.13 -12.71 7.02
C ASP A 37 -23.10 -11.15 7.04
N HIS A 38 -24.23 -10.50 7.29
CA HIS A 38 -24.36 -9.06 7.42
C HIS A 38 -24.07 -8.57 8.84
N SER A 39 -23.94 -9.48 9.80
CA SER A 39 -23.65 -9.19 11.20
C SER A 39 -22.23 -8.62 11.39
N SER A 40 -21.23 -9.10 10.65
CA SER A 40 -19.84 -8.63 10.76
C SER A 40 -19.64 -7.19 10.24
N THR A 41 -20.20 -6.88 9.06
CA THR A 41 -20.04 -5.58 8.40
C THR A 41 -20.89 -4.49 9.08
N THR A 42 -22.07 -4.86 9.57
CA THR A 42 -22.93 -3.93 10.33
C THR A 42 -22.37 -3.68 11.73
N ARG A 43 -21.82 -4.70 12.40
CA ARG A 43 -21.18 -4.53 13.71
C ARG A 43 -19.94 -3.66 13.66
N ARG A 44 -19.10 -3.78 12.63
CA ARG A 44 -17.94 -2.91 12.43
C ARG A 44 -18.34 -1.44 12.22
N ARG A 45 -19.39 -1.18 11.44
CA ARG A 45 -19.94 0.18 11.25
C ARG A 45 -20.60 0.74 12.51
N LEU A 46 -21.25 -0.11 13.32
CA LEU A 46 -21.88 0.31 14.57
C LEU A 46 -20.85 0.58 15.68
N GLU A 47 -19.75 -0.18 15.73
CA GLU A 47 -18.61 0.08 16.60
C GLU A 47 -17.84 1.36 16.20
N GLU A 48 -17.79 1.70 14.91
CA GLU A 48 -17.25 2.97 14.40
C GLU A 48 -18.10 4.20 14.77
N MET A 49 -19.43 4.06 14.90
CA MET A 49 -20.32 5.19 15.24
C MET A 49 -20.19 5.67 16.68
N HIS A 50 -19.62 4.86 17.58
CA HIS A 50 -19.55 5.16 19.02
C HIS A 50 -18.14 5.43 19.56
N ARG A 51 -17.10 5.38 18.73
CA ARG A 51 -15.75 5.79 19.16
C ARG A 51 -15.55 7.28 18.97
N PRO A 52 -14.99 8.01 19.95
CA PRO A 52 -14.54 9.37 19.72
C PRO A 52 -13.56 9.38 18.54
N LYS A 53 -13.86 10.19 17.50
CA LYS A 53 -12.93 10.42 16.40
C LYS A 53 -11.84 11.38 16.86
N TRP A 54 -10.79 10.81 17.44
CA TRP A 54 -9.60 11.55 17.82
C TRP A 54 -8.85 12.05 16.58
N THR A 55 -8.18 13.18 16.72
CA THR A 55 -7.36 13.83 15.68
C THR A 55 -6.03 14.26 16.28
N MET A 56 -5.08 14.72 15.45
CA MET A 56 -3.82 15.29 15.93
C MET A 56 -4.01 16.51 16.87
N ASN A 57 -5.16 17.19 16.76
CA ASN A 57 -5.52 18.34 17.61
C ASN A 57 -6.32 17.95 18.86
N SER A 58 -6.52 16.64 19.11
CA SER A 58 -7.18 16.19 20.32
C SER A 58 -6.29 16.39 21.54
N SER A 59 -6.88 16.85 22.64
CA SER A 59 -6.17 17.08 23.89
C SER A 59 -5.72 15.76 24.50
N VAL A 60 -4.49 15.73 25.04
CA VAL A 60 -4.03 14.57 25.85
C VAL A 60 -4.90 14.39 27.08
N GLU A 61 -5.43 15.48 27.65
CA GLU A 61 -6.36 15.43 28.78
C GLU A 61 -7.65 14.70 28.40
N ASP A 62 -8.29 15.07 27.29
CA ASP A 62 -9.56 14.47 26.87
C ASP A 62 -9.39 12.98 26.58
N ILE A 63 -8.24 12.59 26.01
CA ILE A 63 -7.92 11.19 25.74
C ILE A 63 -7.70 10.42 27.04
N LEU A 64 -6.94 10.97 27.99
CA LEU A 64 -6.59 10.28 29.22
C LEU A 64 -7.73 10.21 30.21
N LEU A 65 -8.49 11.29 30.34
CA LEU A 65 -9.55 11.50 31.32
C LEU A 65 -10.95 11.45 30.70
N GLU A 66 -11.10 10.72 29.58
CA GLU A 66 -12.37 10.50 28.90
C GLU A 66 -13.49 10.11 29.89
N GLY A 67 -14.55 10.92 29.95
CA GLY A 67 -15.69 10.70 30.84
C GLY A 67 -15.52 11.20 32.28
N SER A 68 -14.38 11.78 32.63
CA SER A 68 -14.19 12.44 33.92
C SER A 68 -14.66 13.91 33.87
N THR A 69 -14.96 14.47 35.05
CA THR A 69 -15.20 15.91 35.16
C THR A 69 -13.87 16.63 35.09
N ASN A 70 -13.61 17.29 33.95
CA ASN A 70 -12.43 18.12 33.76
C ASN A 70 -12.40 19.23 34.84
N ARG A 71 -11.35 19.25 35.65
CA ARG A 71 -11.17 20.22 36.73
C ARG A 71 -9.85 20.94 36.53
N ASN A 72 -9.88 21.89 35.60
CA ASN A 72 -8.81 22.85 35.37
C ASN A 72 -8.56 23.70 36.62
N ASN A 73 -7.30 23.96 36.94
CA ASN A 73 -6.84 24.86 38.01
C ASN A 73 -7.19 24.43 39.45
N MET A 74 -7.05 23.15 39.77
CA MET A 74 -7.14 22.70 41.16
C MET A 74 -5.88 23.05 41.96
N LYS A 75 -6.05 23.29 43.26
CA LYS A 75 -4.91 23.34 44.19
C LYS A 75 -4.47 21.93 44.57
N LEU A 76 -3.23 21.78 45.02
CA LEU A 76 -2.66 20.49 45.44
C LEU A 76 -3.56 19.77 46.46
N ASN A 77 -4.04 20.48 47.47
CA ASN A 77 -4.92 19.88 48.49
C ASN A 77 -6.26 19.41 47.92
N ASP A 78 -6.81 20.11 46.92
CA ASP A 78 -8.06 19.69 46.27
C ASP A 78 -7.82 18.44 45.40
N PHE A 79 -6.66 18.37 44.74
CA PHE A 79 -6.22 17.20 43.98
C PHE A 79 -6.02 15.97 44.87
N LEU A 80 -5.33 16.12 46.00
CA LEU A 80 -5.09 15.04 46.96
C LEU A 80 -6.41 14.54 47.53
N ARG A 81 -7.29 15.46 47.91
CA ARG A 81 -8.63 15.13 48.41
C ARG A 81 -9.45 14.36 47.40
N SER A 82 -9.43 14.75 46.12
CA SER A 82 -10.24 14.09 45.09
C SER A 82 -9.74 12.70 44.70
N ASN A 83 -8.42 12.46 44.74
CA ASN A 83 -7.83 11.21 44.23
C ASN A 83 -7.38 10.22 45.31
N LEU A 84 -6.99 10.73 46.50
CA LEU A 84 -6.42 9.91 47.58
C LEU A 84 -7.22 10.01 48.89
N GLY A 85 -8.08 11.02 49.06
CA GLY A 85 -8.92 11.24 50.24
C GLY A 85 -8.36 12.28 51.22
N GLU A 86 -9.14 12.57 52.27
CA GLU A 86 -8.87 13.68 53.22
C GLU A 86 -7.59 13.47 54.05
N GLU A 87 -7.20 12.22 54.31
CA GLU A 87 -6.04 11.87 55.16
C GLU A 87 -4.72 12.43 54.64
N TRP A 88 -4.60 12.61 53.33
CA TRP A 88 -3.35 13.03 52.68
C TRP A 88 -3.22 14.56 52.52
N VAL A 89 -4.21 15.31 53.00
CA VAL A 89 -4.24 16.77 52.87
C VAL A 89 -3.36 17.43 53.93
N VAL A 90 -2.36 18.21 53.51
CA VAL A 90 -1.48 18.97 54.41
C VAL A 90 -1.95 20.41 54.50
N GLU A 91 -2.35 20.88 55.68
CA GLU A 91 -2.94 22.21 55.86
C GLU A 91 -2.05 23.35 55.35
N ARG A 92 -0.73 23.22 55.51
CA ARG A 92 0.26 24.19 55.02
C ARG A 92 0.27 24.35 53.50
N ASN A 93 -0.16 23.35 52.75
CA ASN A 93 -0.18 23.34 51.28
C ASN A 93 -1.50 23.85 50.68
N ARG A 94 -2.39 24.46 51.48
CA ARG A 94 -3.72 24.93 51.04
C ARG A 94 -3.73 25.87 49.84
N ASN A 95 -2.63 26.58 49.57
CA ASN A 95 -2.54 27.55 48.47
C ASN A 95 -1.59 27.12 47.34
N VAL A 96 -1.02 25.91 47.42
CA VAL A 96 -0.10 25.40 46.40
C VAL A 96 -0.90 25.03 45.16
N THR A 97 -0.54 25.60 44.02
CA THR A 97 -1.12 25.22 42.72
C THR A 97 -0.51 23.91 42.24
N MET A 98 -1.22 23.14 41.42
CA MET A 98 -0.65 21.94 40.81
C MET A 98 0.61 22.25 39.97
N GLU A 99 0.66 23.42 39.33
CA GLU A 99 1.81 23.85 38.54
C GLU A 99 3.07 24.04 39.40
N ALA A 100 2.94 24.69 40.57
CA ALA A 100 4.06 24.83 41.50
C ALA A 100 4.49 23.47 42.09
N PHE A 101 3.54 22.56 42.30
CA PHE A 101 3.83 21.21 42.80
C PHE A 101 4.57 20.35 41.76
N VAL A 102 4.16 20.39 40.49
CA VAL A 102 4.84 19.65 39.40
C VAL A 102 6.30 20.09 39.24
N GLN A 103 6.58 21.38 39.45
CA GLN A 103 7.94 21.93 39.33
C GLN A 103 8.89 21.41 40.41
N GLU A 104 8.46 21.35 41.68
CA GLU A 104 9.27 20.88 42.81
C GLU A 104 8.45 20.03 43.80
N PRO A 105 8.12 18.77 43.46
CA PRO A 105 7.22 17.96 44.27
C PRO A 105 7.78 17.64 45.68
N ASP A 106 9.10 17.41 45.78
CA ASP A 106 9.79 17.14 47.05
C ASP A 106 9.74 18.32 48.05
N ALA A 107 9.52 19.55 47.56
CA ALA A 107 9.39 20.72 48.42
C ALA A 107 8.07 20.73 49.22
N TYR A 108 7.04 20.04 48.71
CA TYR A 108 5.70 20.02 49.29
C TYR A 108 5.32 18.69 49.92
N VAL A 109 5.84 17.57 49.40
CA VAL A 109 5.58 16.22 49.90
C VAL A 109 6.92 15.50 50.12
N GLN A 110 7.30 15.31 51.38
CA GLN A 110 8.55 14.64 51.75
C GLN A 110 8.43 13.11 51.77
N ASP A 111 7.21 12.58 51.92
CA ASP A 111 6.98 11.14 51.90
C ASP A 111 7.13 10.58 50.48
N GLN A 112 8.24 9.89 50.26
CA GLN A 112 8.60 9.29 48.98
C GLN A 112 7.61 8.20 48.53
N ARG A 113 6.90 7.53 49.45
CA ARG A 113 5.84 6.58 49.09
C ARG A 113 4.63 7.32 48.54
N LEU A 114 4.25 8.43 49.18
CA LEU A 114 3.14 9.26 48.72
C LEU A 114 3.43 9.88 47.36
N LEU A 115 4.63 10.43 47.15
CA LEU A 115 5.06 10.93 45.84
C LEU A 115 4.94 9.86 44.76
N ARG A 116 5.41 8.64 45.05
CA ARG A 116 5.30 7.52 44.11
C ARG A 116 3.84 7.19 43.77
N ILE A 117 2.93 7.27 44.73
CA ILE A 117 1.50 7.08 44.49
C ILE A 117 0.96 8.21 43.60
N ILE A 118 1.26 9.46 43.93
CA ILE A 118 0.83 10.64 43.16
C ILE A 118 1.34 10.55 41.71
N PHE A 119 2.61 10.23 41.51
CA PHE A 119 3.20 10.09 40.17
C PHE A 119 2.56 8.97 39.36
N ASN A 120 1.97 7.96 39.99
CA ASN A 120 1.25 6.90 39.29
C ASN A 120 -0.19 7.26 38.90
N LEU A 121 -0.73 8.38 39.37
CA LEU A 121 -2.07 8.84 39.01
C LEU A 121 -2.10 9.40 37.59
N THR A 122 -3.12 9.03 36.82
CA THR A 122 -3.34 9.53 35.44
C THR A 122 -3.54 11.05 35.46
N GLU A 123 -4.27 11.55 36.45
CA GLU A 123 -4.58 12.96 36.63
C GLU A 123 -3.32 13.79 36.87
N TYR A 124 -2.36 13.27 37.64
CA TYR A 124 -1.07 13.94 37.83
C TYR A 124 -0.27 13.98 36.52
N GLN A 125 -0.27 12.89 35.74
CA GLN A 125 0.45 12.83 34.47
C GLN A 125 -0.10 13.86 33.46
N VAL A 126 -1.40 14.16 33.47
CA VAL A 126 -1.97 15.26 32.68
C VAL A 126 -1.38 16.61 33.08
N TYR A 127 -1.37 16.93 34.39
CA TYR A 127 -0.77 18.18 34.89
C TYR A 127 0.72 18.30 34.53
N LYS A 128 1.46 17.20 34.64
CA LYS A 128 2.86 17.14 34.25
C LYS A 128 3.06 17.43 32.76
N LEU A 129 2.31 16.75 31.89
CA LEU A 129 2.39 16.97 30.43
C LEU A 129 2.03 18.42 30.06
N HIS A 130 0.98 18.98 30.65
CA HIS A 130 0.59 20.38 30.43
C HIS A 130 1.69 21.35 30.87
N HIS A 131 2.34 21.11 32.02
CA HIS A 131 3.45 21.94 32.48
C HIS A 131 4.65 21.88 31.52
N GLU A 132 4.89 20.72 30.91
CA GLU A 132 5.93 20.54 29.88
C GLU A 132 5.52 21.09 28.50
N GLY A 133 4.31 21.65 28.39
CA GLY A 133 3.78 22.26 27.16
C GLY A 133 3.16 21.28 26.17
N GLU A 134 2.84 20.07 26.62
CA GLU A 134 2.33 18.96 25.83
C GLU A 134 0.81 18.81 26.07
N PHE A 135 0.03 19.56 25.29
CA PHE A 135 -1.44 19.63 25.39
C PHE A 135 -2.16 18.77 24.35
N PHE A 136 -1.56 18.61 23.16
CA PHE A 136 -2.19 17.95 22.03
C PHE A 136 -1.48 16.65 21.65
N LEU A 137 -2.24 15.75 21.01
CA LEU A 137 -1.73 14.48 20.52
C LEU A 137 -0.56 14.66 19.52
N GLU A 138 -0.58 15.73 18.71
CA GLU A 138 0.54 16.07 17.84
C GLU A 138 1.83 16.35 18.61
N GLN A 139 1.75 17.02 19.75
CA GLN A 139 2.93 17.35 20.54
C GLN A 139 3.45 16.08 21.22
N TRP A 140 2.53 15.26 21.75
CA TRP A 140 2.85 13.92 22.25
C TRP A 140 3.58 13.03 21.24
N ARG A 141 3.28 13.12 19.93
CA ARG A 141 4.01 12.38 18.88
C ARG A 141 5.51 12.70 18.90
N ASP A 142 5.86 13.96 19.13
CA ASP A 142 7.22 14.48 19.04
C ASP A 142 7.89 14.65 20.42
N TYR A 143 7.19 14.25 21.48
CA TYR A 143 7.64 14.34 22.86
C TYR A 143 8.73 13.31 23.18
N GLU A 144 9.86 13.80 23.68
CA GLU A 144 11.06 13.01 23.98
C GLU A 144 10.97 12.29 25.33
N GLY A 145 10.33 12.90 26.34
CA GLY A 145 10.24 12.39 27.71
C GLY A 145 9.23 11.28 27.95
N LYS A 146 8.88 10.49 26.92
CA LYS A 146 7.85 9.42 27.01
C LYS A 146 8.18 8.37 28.06
N ASP A 147 9.47 8.12 28.32
CA ASP A 147 9.95 7.21 29.36
C ASP A 147 9.68 7.70 30.78
N THR A 148 9.52 9.01 30.98
CA THR A 148 9.19 9.63 32.27
C THR A 148 7.70 9.56 32.62
N VAL A 149 6.86 9.20 31.65
CA VAL A 149 5.41 9.03 31.81
C VAL A 149 5.12 7.59 32.20
N THR A 150 4.09 7.39 33.03
CA THR A 150 3.71 6.04 33.46
C THR A 150 3.37 5.15 32.26
N PRO A 151 3.71 3.85 32.29
CA PRO A 151 3.44 2.94 31.18
C PRO A 151 1.97 2.94 30.75
N LEU A 152 1.03 3.03 31.71
CA LEU A 152 -0.40 3.06 31.44
C LEU A 152 -0.83 4.28 30.62
N VAL A 153 -0.35 5.47 30.99
CA VAL A 153 -0.66 6.73 30.31
C VAL A 153 -0.02 6.74 28.91
N ARG A 154 1.24 6.31 28.83
CA ARG A 154 1.96 6.21 27.55
C ARG A 154 1.26 5.26 26.59
N GLU A 155 0.89 4.06 27.05
CA GLU A 155 0.17 3.07 26.25
C GLU A 155 -1.15 3.64 25.72
N LYS A 156 -1.93 4.33 26.58
CA LYS A 156 -3.22 4.91 26.18
C LYS A 156 -3.03 5.97 25.08
N LEU A 157 -2.10 6.91 25.25
CA LEU A 157 -1.83 7.95 24.26
C LEU A 157 -1.23 7.37 22.96
N ASN A 158 -0.26 6.45 23.05
CA ASN A 158 0.34 5.80 21.89
C ASN A 158 -0.69 4.97 21.12
N ARG A 159 -1.62 4.28 21.80
CA ARG A 159 -2.70 3.55 21.15
C ARG A 159 -3.61 4.48 20.35
N VAL A 160 -3.98 5.64 20.89
CA VAL A 160 -4.78 6.63 20.17
C VAL A 160 -3.99 7.24 19.00
N LEU A 161 -2.73 7.60 19.22
CA LEU A 161 -1.86 8.12 18.16
C LEU A 161 -1.71 7.12 17.00
N ILE A 162 -1.48 5.84 17.28
CA ILE A 162 -1.38 4.79 16.25
C ILE A 162 -2.71 4.63 15.50
N GLN A 163 -3.85 4.75 16.19
CA GLN A 163 -5.17 4.72 15.55
C GLN A 163 -5.35 5.90 14.59
N VAL A 164 -5.05 7.13 15.03
CA VAL A 164 -5.13 8.34 14.19
C VAL A 164 -4.22 8.20 12.96
N LEU A 165 -2.96 7.80 13.15
CA LEU A 165 -2.01 7.60 12.06
C LEU A 165 -2.46 6.51 11.07
N THR A 166 -3.06 5.44 11.57
CA THR A 166 -3.58 4.35 10.72
C THR A 166 -4.76 4.83 9.88
N GLU A 167 -5.64 5.64 10.46
CA GLU A 167 -6.79 6.20 9.76
C GLU A 167 -6.37 7.25 8.73
N GLU A 168 -5.47 8.18 9.09
CA GLU A 168 -4.93 9.16 8.14
C GLU A 168 -4.23 8.47 6.96
N ARG A 169 -3.48 7.38 7.22
CA ARG A 169 -2.85 6.57 6.18
C ARG A 169 -3.89 5.87 5.30
N ARG A 170 -4.95 5.31 5.90
CA ARG A 170 -6.06 4.66 5.17
C ARG A 170 -6.74 5.67 4.24
N GLU A 171 -7.07 6.85 4.75
CA GLU A 171 -7.68 7.93 3.97
C GLU A 171 -6.76 8.43 2.85
N ALA A 172 -5.46 8.55 3.10
CA ALA A 172 -4.48 8.94 2.09
C ALA A 172 -4.36 7.86 0.99
N GLU A 173 -4.29 6.58 1.35
CA GLU A 173 -4.30 5.47 0.41
C GLU A 173 -5.62 5.40 -0.39
N GLU A 174 -6.76 5.71 0.24
CA GLU A 174 -8.05 5.77 -0.45
C GLU A 174 -8.12 6.92 -1.44
N ARG A 175 -7.71 8.13 -1.04
CA ARG A 175 -7.61 9.27 -1.95
C ARG A 175 -6.69 8.96 -3.13
N ALA A 176 -5.53 8.38 -2.87
CA ALA A 176 -4.61 7.98 -3.93
C ALA A 176 -5.22 6.91 -4.85
N ARG A 177 -5.99 5.95 -4.32
CA ARG A 177 -6.74 4.98 -5.15
C ARG A 177 -7.82 5.66 -6.00
N TRP A 178 -8.55 6.62 -5.46
CA TRP A 178 -9.56 7.38 -6.23
C TRP A 178 -8.90 8.18 -7.34
N ASP A 179 -7.82 8.90 -7.03
CA ASP A 179 -7.04 9.65 -8.02
C ASP A 179 -6.49 8.71 -9.09
N GLN A 180 -6.01 7.52 -8.72
CA GLN A 180 -5.59 6.50 -9.67
C GLN A 180 -6.72 5.93 -10.52
N GLN A 181 -7.92 5.73 -9.98
CA GLN A 181 -9.05 5.30 -10.80
C GLN A 181 -9.47 6.39 -11.79
N GLN A 182 -9.24 7.67 -11.44
CA GLN A 182 -9.41 8.82 -12.35
C GLN A 182 -8.26 8.95 -13.36
N VAL A 183 -7.03 8.56 -13.00
CA VAL A 183 -5.96 8.26 -13.96
C VAL A 183 -6.31 6.93 -14.63
N ILE A 184 -7.33 6.97 -15.51
CA ILE A 184 -7.62 5.91 -16.47
C ILE A 184 -6.27 5.42 -16.96
N PHE A 185 -5.98 4.11 -16.79
CA PHE A 185 -4.76 3.47 -17.28
C PHE A 185 -4.63 3.76 -18.76
N ASN A 186 -3.99 4.87 -19.07
CA ASN A 186 -3.88 5.45 -20.37
C ASN A 186 -2.41 5.83 -20.54
N LEU A 187 -2.06 6.14 -21.77
CA LEU A 187 -0.66 6.40 -22.11
C LEU A 187 -0.13 7.70 -21.46
N SER A 188 -1.00 8.57 -20.92
CA SER A 188 -0.58 9.80 -20.24
C SER A 188 -0.20 9.62 -18.76
N ALA A 189 -0.45 8.44 -18.17
CA ALA A 189 -0.10 8.16 -16.78
C ALA A 189 1.39 8.37 -16.50
N LYS A 190 1.72 9.00 -15.36
CA LYS A 190 3.11 9.29 -14.97
C LYS A 190 3.84 8.02 -14.55
N ILE A 191 5.10 7.89 -14.93
CA ILE A 191 5.91 6.70 -14.57
C ILE A 191 6.07 6.54 -13.05
N GLU A 192 6.14 7.65 -12.31
CA GLU A 192 6.26 7.67 -10.85
C GLU A 192 5.04 6.98 -10.21
N ASP A 193 3.84 7.43 -10.56
CA ASP A 193 2.58 6.89 -10.04
C ASP A 193 2.44 5.38 -10.35
N LEU A 194 2.92 4.95 -11.52
CA LEU A 194 2.87 3.55 -11.95
C LEU A 194 3.89 2.68 -11.19
N LEU A 195 5.10 3.17 -10.94
CA LEU A 195 6.15 2.40 -10.24
C LEU A 195 5.81 2.17 -8.77
N PHE A 196 5.32 3.22 -8.09
CA PHE A 196 4.86 3.16 -6.70
C PHE A 196 3.44 2.59 -6.57
N GLY A 197 2.74 2.38 -7.69
CA GLY A 197 1.39 1.84 -7.70
C GLY A 197 0.40 2.72 -6.93
N GLY A 198 0.65 4.03 -6.87
CA GLY A 198 -0.16 5.03 -6.17
C GLY A 198 -0.37 4.74 -4.68
N ARG A 199 0.52 3.96 -4.09
CA ARG A 199 0.53 3.75 -2.64
C ARG A 199 1.19 4.94 -1.97
N VAL A 200 0.77 5.21 -0.74
CA VAL A 200 1.50 6.13 0.14
C VAL A 200 2.92 5.59 0.30
N ARG A 201 3.91 6.44 0.00
CA ARG A 201 5.34 6.12 0.08
C ARG A 201 5.74 5.89 1.53
N VAL A 202 6.22 4.69 1.84
CA VAL A 202 6.69 4.34 3.19
C VAL A 202 7.92 5.17 3.57
N MET A 203 8.79 5.46 2.60
CA MET A 203 9.97 6.30 2.77
C MET A 203 9.65 7.75 3.20
N GLU A 204 8.41 8.21 2.98
CA GLU A 204 7.90 9.52 3.39
C GLU A 204 7.21 9.52 4.76
N ILE A 205 7.17 8.39 5.47
CA ILE A 205 6.69 8.35 6.86
C ILE A 205 7.70 9.07 7.76
N LYS A 206 7.21 9.77 8.79
CA LYS A 206 8.07 10.41 9.79
C LYS A 206 8.73 9.36 10.69
N LEU A 207 9.99 9.59 11.06
CA LEU A 207 10.73 8.74 11.99
C LEU A 207 9.99 8.55 13.32
N ASN A 208 9.44 9.62 13.89
CA ASN A 208 8.72 9.55 15.18
C ASN A 208 7.46 8.68 15.11
N ASP A 209 6.78 8.63 13.97
CA ASP A 209 5.61 7.76 13.77
C ASP A 209 6.04 6.29 13.79
N PHE A 210 7.14 5.97 13.11
CA PHE A 210 7.74 4.63 13.12
C PHE A 210 8.21 4.22 14.52
N LEU A 211 8.94 5.10 15.21
CA LEU A 211 9.45 4.83 16.56
C LEU A 211 8.32 4.65 17.57
N THR A 212 7.26 5.47 17.48
CA THR A 212 6.09 5.34 18.36
C THR A 212 5.37 4.02 18.11
N ARG A 213 5.16 3.67 16.84
CA ARG A 213 4.40 2.49 16.45
C ARG A 213 5.10 1.18 16.79
N GLU A 214 6.39 1.07 16.51
CA GLU A 214 7.13 -0.20 16.62
C GLU A 214 7.96 -0.30 17.89
N PHE A 215 8.29 0.82 18.54
CA PHE A 215 9.21 0.88 19.68
C PHE A 215 8.72 1.74 20.85
N ASP A 216 7.41 2.00 20.96
CA ASP A 216 6.78 2.74 22.06
C ASP A 216 7.37 4.16 22.28
N GLY A 217 7.96 4.72 21.22
CA GLY A 217 8.57 6.04 21.20
C GLY A 217 10.03 6.08 21.69
N ARG A 218 10.65 4.93 21.93
CA ARG A 218 12.08 4.87 22.28
C ARG A 218 12.93 5.46 21.14
N GLY A 219 13.90 6.29 21.52
CA GLY A 219 14.82 6.93 20.58
C GLY A 219 14.27 8.19 19.90
N ILE A 220 13.06 8.64 20.24
CA ILE A 220 12.52 9.92 19.76
C ILE A 220 13.38 11.06 20.30
N LEU A 221 13.73 12.00 19.42
CA LEU A 221 14.30 13.29 19.78
C LEU A 221 13.39 14.37 19.22
N ARG A 222 13.12 15.42 20.01
CA ARG A 222 12.26 16.52 19.54
C ARG A 222 12.81 17.19 18.27
N ALA A 223 14.14 17.21 18.13
CA ALA A 223 14.83 17.74 16.95
C ALA A 223 14.53 16.96 15.65
N ASN A 224 14.07 15.71 15.75
CA ASN A 224 13.85 14.83 14.59
C ASN A 224 12.38 14.78 14.12
N ARG A 225 11.52 15.68 14.59
CA ARG A 225 10.07 15.72 14.27
C ARG A 225 9.72 15.77 12.77
N SER A 226 10.65 16.22 11.93
CA SER A 226 10.48 16.33 10.48
C SER A 226 11.32 15.32 9.69
N VAL A 227 12.06 14.44 10.36
CA VAL A 227 12.93 13.45 9.70
C VAL A 227 12.05 12.37 9.08
N LEU A 228 12.27 12.07 7.80
CA LEU A 228 11.58 11.01 7.08
C LEU A 228 12.41 9.71 7.13
N LEU A 229 11.74 8.58 6.91
CA LEU A 229 12.42 7.29 6.92
C LEU A 229 13.52 7.19 5.85
N ARG A 230 13.37 7.80 4.67
CA ARG A 230 14.44 7.82 3.66
C ARG A 230 15.75 8.41 4.17
N ASP A 231 15.66 9.48 4.96
CA ASP A 231 16.83 10.19 5.48
C ASP A 231 17.43 9.40 6.65
N PHE A 232 16.56 8.85 7.51
CA PHE A 232 16.95 8.02 8.63
C PHE A 232 17.71 6.76 8.20
N PHE A 233 17.18 5.98 7.26
CA PHE A 233 17.83 4.74 6.82
C PHE A 233 19.09 4.98 5.97
N GLY A 234 19.35 6.23 5.55
CA GLY A 234 20.61 6.64 4.96
C GLY A 234 21.75 6.70 5.99
N ASP A 235 21.48 7.24 7.17
CA ASP A 235 22.43 7.30 8.29
C ASP A 235 21.71 7.30 9.65
N PRO A 236 21.36 6.13 10.20
CA PRO A 236 20.59 6.03 11.45
C PRO A 236 21.30 6.67 12.66
N THR A 237 22.63 6.66 12.67
CA THR A 237 23.46 7.12 13.79
C THR A 237 23.37 8.63 14.01
N ARG A 238 23.03 9.38 12.96
CA ARG A 238 22.81 10.82 13.02
C ARG A 238 21.55 11.21 13.79
N TYR A 239 20.55 10.33 13.81
CA TYR A 239 19.22 10.62 14.36
C TYR A 239 18.97 9.94 15.70
N ILE A 240 19.55 8.76 15.96
CA ILE A 240 19.49 8.11 17.26
C ILE A 240 20.90 8.10 17.86
N ARG A 241 21.14 9.02 18.82
CA ARG A 241 22.47 9.23 19.44
C ARG A 241 22.85 8.14 20.42
N ASP A 242 21.87 7.57 21.11
CA ASP A 242 22.11 6.46 22.02
C ASP A 242 22.38 5.19 21.19
N ALA A 243 23.65 4.79 21.15
CA ALA A 243 24.07 3.61 20.40
C ALA A 243 23.46 2.31 20.95
N GLY A 244 23.19 2.23 22.25
CA GLY A 244 22.52 1.08 22.86
C GLY A 244 21.09 0.94 22.36
N VAL A 245 20.32 2.03 22.42
CA VAL A 245 18.94 2.08 21.91
C VAL A 245 18.91 1.78 20.41
N LEU A 246 19.81 2.36 19.62
CA LEU A 246 19.89 2.08 18.19
C LEU A 246 20.19 0.60 17.91
N ASN A 247 21.14 0.01 18.61
CA ASN A 247 21.49 -1.41 18.44
C ASN A 247 20.31 -2.33 18.80
N GLU A 248 19.57 -2.04 19.86
CA GLU A 248 18.38 -2.78 20.23
C GLU A 248 17.29 -2.70 19.16
N ILE A 249 17.04 -1.49 18.63
CA ILE A 249 16.07 -1.26 17.56
C ILE A 249 16.48 -2.03 16.30
N GLN A 250 17.76 -1.94 15.91
CA GLN A 250 18.31 -2.60 14.73
C GLN A 250 18.29 -4.12 14.81
N ALA A 251 18.36 -4.70 16.02
CA ALA A 251 18.25 -6.13 16.24
C ALA A 251 16.83 -6.68 15.98
N THR A 252 15.83 -5.82 15.77
CA THR A 252 14.44 -6.25 15.59
C THR A 252 14.08 -6.57 14.13
N GLY A 253 13.21 -7.56 13.94
CA GLY A 253 12.65 -7.86 12.62
C GLY A 253 11.76 -6.74 12.07
N ALA A 254 11.19 -5.88 12.93
CA ALA A 254 10.41 -4.72 12.50
C ALA A 254 11.29 -3.70 11.76
N TYR A 255 12.46 -3.39 12.34
CA TYR A 255 13.45 -2.53 11.71
C TYR A 255 13.90 -3.09 10.35
N ALA A 256 14.31 -4.36 10.30
CA ALA A 256 14.79 -4.98 9.06
C ALA A 256 13.75 -4.99 7.93
N ARG A 257 12.47 -5.25 8.25
CA ARG A 257 11.37 -5.17 7.26
C ARG A 257 11.17 -3.75 6.76
N MET A 258 11.20 -2.77 7.66
CA MET A 258 10.99 -1.37 7.32
C MET A 258 12.14 -0.86 6.46
N GLU A 259 13.39 -1.10 6.87
CA GLU A 259 14.59 -0.71 6.13
C GLU A 259 14.54 -1.23 4.69
N ARG A 260 14.27 -2.53 4.52
CA ARG A 260 14.18 -3.14 3.18
C ARG A 260 13.14 -2.43 2.32
N THR A 261 11.95 -2.19 2.86
CA THR A 261 10.86 -1.53 2.13
C THR A 261 11.25 -0.12 1.71
N VAL A 262 11.87 0.65 2.62
CA VAL A 262 12.32 2.02 2.32
C VAL A 262 13.43 2.02 1.28
N ARG A 263 14.41 1.12 1.38
CA ARG A 263 15.50 1.00 0.39
C ARG A 263 14.95 0.63 -1.00
N GLU A 264 14.00 -0.31 -1.07
CA GLU A 264 13.33 -0.67 -2.33
C GLU A 264 12.60 0.53 -2.95
N GLU A 265 11.93 1.36 -2.14
CA GLU A 265 11.28 2.59 -2.62
C GLU A 265 12.29 3.65 -3.09
N MET A 266 13.42 3.81 -2.39
CA MET A 266 14.50 4.73 -2.78
C MET A 266 15.15 4.31 -4.10
N ASP A 267 15.40 3.01 -4.30
CA ASP A 267 15.91 2.49 -5.57
C ASP A 267 14.94 2.79 -6.73
N MET A 268 13.63 2.71 -6.46
CA MET A 268 12.60 3.05 -7.44
C MET A 268 12.54 4.56 -7.72
N GLU A 269 12.73 5.41 -6.72
CA GLU A 269 12.86 6.87 -6.90
C GLU A 269 14.09 7.21 -7.77
N GLU A 270 15.20 6.51 -7.57
CA GLU A 270 16.38 6.70 -8.41
C GLU A 270 16.10 6.31 -9.87
N VAL A 271 15.36 5.23 -10.10
CA VAL A 271 14.90 4.84 -11.45
C VAL A 271 14.02 5.93 -12.07
N VAL A 272 13.06 6.47 -11.33
CA VAL A 272 12.22 7.60 -11.79
C VAL A 272 13.09 8.78 -12.18
N ARG A 273 14.05 9.16 -11.34
CA ARG A 273 14.96 10.29 -11.59
C ARG A 273 15.80 10.08 -12.86
N LYS A 274 16.33 8.87 -13.07
CA LYS A 274 17.08 8.51 -14.29
C LYS A 274 16.19 8.61 -15.53
N LEU A 275 14.99 8.03 -15.48
CA LEU A 275 14.03 8.10 -16.59
C LEU A 275 13.62 9.54 -16.92
N HIS A 276 13.36 10.38 -15.91
CA HIS A 276 13.09 11.81 -16.12
C HIS A 276 14.27 12.52 -16.79
N HIS A 277 15.51 12.21 -16.39
CA HIS A 277 16.70 12.76 -17.03
C HIS A 277 16.80 12.38 -18.52
N GLU A 278 16.32 11.18 -18.87
CA GLU A 278 16.23 10.71 -20.26
C GLU A 278 14.95 11.16 -20.98
N GLY A 279 14.12 11.98 -20.34
CA GLY A 279 12.92 12.56 -20.93
C GLY A 279 11.68 11.64 -20.91
N VAL A 280 11.70 10.58 -20.11
CA VAL A 280 10.58 9.63 -19.96
C VAL A 280 9.81 9.96 -18.69
N TYR A 281 8.67 10.63 -18.82
CA TYR A 281 7.78 11.06 -17.74
C TYR A 281 6.46 10.29 -17.72
N SER A 282 6.00 9.81 -18.87
CA SER A 282 4.72 9.11 -19.03
C SER A 282 4.87 7.71 -19.64
N LEU A 283 3.78 6.95 -19.55
CA LEU A 283 3.70 5.60 -20.13
C LEU A 283 3.83 5.60 -21.67
N ASP A 284 3.34 6.64 -22.35
CA ASP A 284 3.51 6.83 -23.80
C ASP A 284 4.98 6.96 -24.17
N GLN A 285 5.73 7.77 -23.41
CA GLN A 285 7.15 7.93 -23.62
C GLN A 285 7.92 6.65 -23.29
N TRP A 286 7.48 5.93 -22.25
CA TRP A 286 8.03 4.61 -21.92
C TRP A 286 7.81 3.59 -23.03
N ARG A 287 6.68 3.63 -23.76
CA ARG A 287 6.39 2.68 -24.85
C ARG A 287 7.48 2.70 -25.93
N ASP A 288 7.95 3.89 -26.28
CA ASP A 288 8.90 4.10 -27.38
C ASP A 288 10.34 4.35 -26.91
N TYR A 289 10.60 4.15 -25.62
CA TYR A 289 11.91 4.33 -25.01
C TYR A 289 12.85 3.16 -25.34
N GLU A 290 14.01 3.46 -25.93
CA GLU A 290 15.00 2.48 -26.40
C GLU A 290 15.83 1.90 -25.24
N GLY A 291 16.11 2.72 -24.21
CA GLY A 291 16.99 2.39 -23.09
C GLY A 291 16.39 1.44 -22.05
N LYS A 292 15.35 0.67 -22.39
CA LYS A 292 14.66 -0.23 -21.45
C LYS A 292 15.60 -1.25 -20.79
N ASP A 293 16.68 -1.67 -21.46
CA ASP A 293 17.67 -2.59 -20.90
C ASP A 293 18.58 -1.96 -19.84
N THR A 294 18.61 -0.64 -19.72
CA THR A 294 19.34 0.08 -18.66
C THR A 294 18.54 0.17 -17.36
N VAL A 295 17.22 -0.05 -17.44
CA VAL A 295 16.31 0.01 -16.29
C VAL A 295 16.32 -1.32 -15.55
N THR A 296 16.24 -1.25 -14.21
CA THR A 296 16.23 -2.46 -13.39
C THR A 296 15.10 -3.41 -13.80
N PRO A 297 15.31 -4.74 -13.80
CA PRO A 297 14.30 -5.70 -14.25
C PRO A 297 12.96 -5.58 -13.50
N VAL A 298 12.99 -5.17 -12.22
CA VAL A 298 11.80 -4.98 -11.39
C VAL A 298 10.97 -3.80 -11.88
N ALA A 299 11.59 -2.63 -12.07
CA ALA A 299 10.90 -1.43 -12.55
C ALA A 299 10.39 -1.62 -13.98
N ARG A 300 11.22 -2.21 -14.86
CA ARG A 300 10.84 -2.50 -16.24
C ARG A 300 9.62 -3.40 -16.32
N ARG A 301 9.60 -4.52 -15.58
CA ARG A 301 8.45 -5.43 -15.54
C ARG A 301 7.18 -4.75 -15.05
N LYS A 302 7.26 -3.88 -14.05
CA LYS A 302 6.10 -3.10 -13.56
C LYS A 302 5.53 -2.21 -14.66
N LEU A 303 6.36 -1.40 -15.31
CA LEU A 303 5.91 -0.50 -16.38
C LEU A 303 5.39 -1.27 -17.59
N ASN A 304 6.07 -2.32 -18.03
CA ASN A 304 5.64 -3.14 -19.18
C ASN A 304 4.36 -3.93 -18.90
N ARG A 305 4.13 -4.37 -17.66
CA ARG A 305 2.85 -4.98 -17.25
C ARG A 305 1.71 -3.99 -17.41
N VAL A 306 1.87 -2.76 -16.92
CA VAL A 306 0.84 -1.71 -17.07
C VAL A 306 0.63 -1.39 -18.55
N LEU A 307 1.70 -1.14 -19.30
CA LEU A 307 1.63 -0.85 -20.74
C LEU A 307 0.91 -1.95 -21.51
N THR A 308 1.19 -3.22 -21.22
CA THR A 308 0.52 -4.36 -21.88
C THR A 308 -0.99 -4.38 -21.58
N GLN A 309 -1.38 -4.03 -20.34
CA GLN A 309 -2.78 -3.93 -19.95
C GLN A 309 -3.49 -2.79 -20.68
N VAL A 310 -2.86 -1.61 -20.75
CA VAL A 310 -3.38 -0.45 -21.50
C VAL A 310 -3.56 -0.77 -22.98
N LEU A 311 -2.55 -1.36 -23.63
CA LEU A 311 -2.60 -1.69 -25.06
C LEU A 311 -3.67 -2.76 -25.37
N SER A 312 -3.89 -3.69 -24.44
CA SER A 312 -4.93 -4.71 -24.59
C SER A 312 -6.32 -4.09 -24.52
N GLU A 313 -6.52 -3.14 -23.61
CA GLU A 313 -7.78 -2.41 -23.48
C GLU A 313 -8.06 -1.50 -24.67
N GLU A 314 -7.04 -0.76 -25.14
CA GLU A 314 -7.13 0.06 -26.35
C GLU A 314 -7.48 -0.80 -27.59
N SER A 315 -6.89 -2.00 -27.69
CA SER A 315 -7.20 -2.96 -28.76
C SER A 315 -8.63 -3.48 -28.67
N ARG A 316 -9.11 -3.77 -27.45
CA ARG A 316 -10.50 -4.21 -27.20
C ARG A 316 -11.48 -3.12 -27.61
N GLU A 317 -11.26 -1.88 -27.17
CA GLU A 317 -12.10 -0.74 -27.52
C GLU A 317 -12.07 -0.42 -29.02
N ALA A 318 -10.90 -0.47 -29.67
CA ALA A 318 -10.78 -0.27 -31.10
C ALA A 318 -11.55 -1.36 -31.88
N GLY A 319 -11.48 -2.61 -31.42
CA GLY A 319 -12.27 -3.70 -31.96
C GLY A 319 -13.78 -3.45 -31.83
N GLU A 320 -14.25 -3.07 -30.64
CA GLU A 320 -15.65 -2.75 -30.38
C GLU A 320 -16.16 -1.54 -31.15
N ARG A 321 -15.31 -0.51 -31.35
CA ARG A 321 -15.61 0.63 -32.22
C ARG A 321 -15.78 0.18 -33.67
N ALA A 322 -14.87 -0.66 -34.18
CA ALA A 322 -14.95 -1.19 -35.54
C ALA A 322 -16.17 -2.10 -35.76
N VAL A 323 -16.60 -2.90 -34.77
CA VAL A 323 -17.86 -3.65 -34.83
C VAL A 323 -19.05 -2.70 -34.97
N ARG A 324 -19.11 -1.66 -34.11
CA ARG A 324 -20.19 -0.67 -34.10
C ARG A 324 -20.27 0.09 -35.42
N GLU A 325 -19.16 0.53 -35.98
CA GLU A 325 -19.12 1.22 -37.28
C GLU A 325 -19.53 0.30 -38.43
N LYS A 326 -19.08 -0.96 -38.44
CA LYS A 326 -19.42 -1.92 -39.50
C LYS A 326 -20.89 -2.37 -39.46
N GLN A 327 -21.52 -2.42 -38.28
CA GLN A 327 -22.97 -2.71 -38.17
C GLN A 327 -23.85 -1.67 -38.87
N VAL A 328 -23.35 -0.44 -39.06
CA VAL A 328 -24.08 0.65 -39.74
C VAL A 328 -23.80 0.68 -41.25
N GLY A 329 -22.77 -0.02 -41.75
CA GLY A 329 -22.18 0.26 -43.06
C GLY A 329 -21.86 -0.94 -43.96
N PHE A 330 -22.56 -2.08 -43.86
CA PHE A 330 -22.40 -3.15 -44.85
C PHE A 330 -22.95 -2.71 -46.23
N THR A 331 -22.10 -2.03 -47.01
CA THR A 331 -22.30 -1.72 -48.43
C THR A 331 -21.68 -2.81 -49.30
N LEU A 332 -22.14 -2.94 -50.55
CA LEU A 332 -21.65 -3.90 -51.56
C LEU A 332 -20.12 -3.86 -51.84
N THR A 333 -19.41 -2.86 -51.34
CA THR A 333 -17.95 -2.70 -51.44
C THR A 333 -17.17 -3.41 -50.32
N THR A 334 -17.85 -4.00 -49.34
CA THR A 334 -17.21 -4.65 -48.20
C THR A 334 -16.53 -5.94 -48.65
N THR A 335 -15.21 -6.05 -48.49
CA THR A 335 -14.48 -7.24 -48.94
C THR A 335 -14.76 -8.43 -48.02
N ILE A 336 -14.74 -9.66 -48.56
CA ILE A 336 -14.91 -10.90 -47.77
C ILE A 336 -13.94 -10.94 -46.58
N ARG A 337 -12.74 -10.40 -46.75
CA ARG A 337 -11.73 -10.28 -45.69
C ARG A 337 -12.18 -9.36 -44.55
N ASP A 338 -12.89 -8.28 -44.86
CA ASP A 338 -13.46 -7.35 -43.89
C ASP A 338 -14.63 -7.95 -43.11
N VAL A 339 -15.37 -8.89 -43.73
CA VAL A 339 -16.48 -9.63 -43.11
C VAL A 339 -15.95 -10.70 -42.14
N LEU A 340 -14.95 -11.48 -42.57
CA LEU A 340 -14.39 -12.57 -41.77
C LEU A 340 -13.63 -12.11 -40.52
N LEU A 341 -13.04 -10.91 -40.57
CA LEU A 341 -12.30 -10.32 -39.45
C LEU A 341 -13.17 -9.39 -38.59
N GLY A 342 -14.49 -9.41 -38.75
CA GLY A 342 -15.45 -8.50 -38.11
C GLY A 342 -15.10 -8.15 -36.65
N GLY A 343 -14.60 -6.94 -36.44
CA GLY A 343 -14.32 -6.38 -35.12
C GLY A 343 -12.97 -6.70 -34.49
N ARG A 344 -12.08 -7.51 -35.09
CA ARG A 344 -10.76 -7.79 -34.51
C ARG A 344 -9.71 -6.88 -35.12
N VAL A 345 -8.87 -6.26 -34.28
CA VAL A 345 -7.65 -5.56 -34.72
C VAL A 345 -6.83 -6.54 -35.56
N ARG A 346 -6.51 -6.16 -36.80
CA ARG A 346 -5.73 -7.04 -37.68
C ARG A 346 -4.34 -7.17 -37.08
N VAL A 347 -3.83 -8.40 -36.98
CA VAL A 347 -2.46 -8.63 -36.50
C VAL A 347 -1.43 -7.84 -37.32
N MET A 348 -1.68 -7.68 -38.62
CA MET A 348 -0.89 -6.87 -39.55
C MET A 348 -0.76 -5.38 -39.16
N ASP A 349 -1.75 -4.84 -38.45
CA ASP A 349 -1.87 -3.43 -38.08
C ASP A 349 -1.38 -3.16 -36.64
N ILE A 350 -0.86 -4.19 -35.95
CA ILE A 350 -0.21 -4.01 -34.65
C ILE A 350 1.13 -3.29 -34.86
N LYS A 351 1.46 -2.34 -33.98
CA LYS A 351 2.76 -1.66 -34.01
C LYS A 351 3.88 -2.60 -33.53
N LEU A 352 5.05 -2.49 -34.15
CA LEU A 352 6.23 -3.29 -33.79
C LEU A 352 6.62 -3.10 -32.32
N ASN A 353 6.69 -1.87 -31.82
CA ASN A 353 7.07 -1.60 -30.43
C ASN A 353 6.08 -2.20 -29.41
N ASP A 354 4.80 -2.31 -29.75
CA ASP A 354 3.78 -2.94 -28.91
C ASP A 354 3.99 -4.45 -28.83
N PHE A 355 4.28 -5.08 -29.97
CA PHE A 355 4.64 -6.50 -30.05
C PHE A 355 5.91 -6.81 -29.25
N LEU A 356 6.96 -5.98 -29.42
CA LEU A 356 8.22 -6.14 -28.69
C LEU A 356 8.04 -5.98 -27.18
N THR A 357 7.22 -5.02 -26.75
CA THR A 357 6.88 -4.85 -25.33
C THR A 357 6.19 -6.08 -24.77
N ARG A 358 5.19 -6.62 -25.49
CA ARG A 358 4.35 -7.72 -25.01
C ARG A 358 5.09 -9.05 -24.93
N GLU A 359 5.85 -9.40 -25.96
CA GLU A 359 6.46 -10.73 -26.08
C GLU A 359 7.93 -10.76 -25.65
N PHE A 360 8.63 -9.61 -25.64
CA PHE A 360 10.08 -9.54 -25.44
C PHE A 360 10.51 -8.49 -24.40
N ASP A 361 9.61 -8.05 -23.52
CA ASP A 361 9.91 -7.08 -22.45
C ASP A 361 10.52 -5.75 -22.96
N GLY A 362 10.23 -5.42 -24.22
CA GLY A 362 10.72 -4.22 -24.91
C GLY A 362 12.12 -4.33 -25.50
N ARG A 363 12.73 -5.53 -25.49
CA ARG A 363 14.01 -5.78 -26.16
C ARG A 363 13.88 -5.53 -27.67
N GLY A 364 14.85 -4.82 -28.24
CA GLY A 364 14.89 -4.47 -29.66
C GLY A 364 14.05 -3.25 -30.06
N ILE A 365 13.47 -2.52 -29.10
CA ILE A 365 12.73 -1.28 -29.38
C ILE A 365 13.68 -0.21 -29.91
N LEU A 366 13.26 0.42 -31.01
CA LEU A 366 13.83 1.67 -31.50
C LEU A 366 12.72 2.70 -31.59
N ARG A 367 12.99 3.92 -31.17
CA ARG A 367 12.10 5.07 -31.26
C ARG A 367 11.73 5.37 -32.71
N ALA A 368 12.66 5.11 -33.64
CA ALA A 368 12.42 5.19 -35.08
C ALA A 368 11.29 4.25 -35.56
N ASN A 369 11.03 3.16 -34.84
CA ASN A 369 10.04 2.14 -35.21
C ASN A 369 8.64 2.39 -34.62
N ARG A 370 8.41 3.53 -33.94
CA ARG A 370 7.14 3.83 -33.24
C ARG A 370 5.87 3.72 -34.12
N SER A 371 6.01 3.87 -35.44
CA SER A 371 4.93 3.79 -36.42
C SER A 371 5.02 2.57 -37.34
N VAL A 372 6.01 1.70 -37.15
CA VAL A 372 6.19 0.51 -37.99
C VAL A 372 5.14 -0.51 -37.60
N LEU A 373 4.40 -1.02 -38.59
CA LEU A 373 3.41 -2.08 -38.41
C LEU A 373 4.05 -3.44 -38.61
N LEU A 374 3.46 -4.48 -38.02
CA LEU A 374 3.96 -5.85 -38.15
C LEU A 374 4.01 -6.30 -39.62
N ARG A 375 3.10 -5.84 -40.48
CA ARG A 375 3.15 -6.17 -41.92
C ARG A 375 4.42 -5.69 -42.61
N ASP A 376 4.92 -4.52 -42.23
CA ASP A 376 6.12 -3.94 -42.82
C ASP A 376 7.36 -4.61 -42.21
N PHE A 377 7.31 -4.87 -40.89
CA PHE A 377 8.37 -5.57 -40.17
C PHE A 377 8.62 -6.97 -40.71
N PHE A 378 7.59 -7.81 -40.86
CA PHE A 378 7.77 -9.18 -41.35
C PHE A 378 8.13 -9.26 -42.84
N GLY A 379 8.02 -8.16 -43.59
CA GLY A 379 8.54 -8.07 -44.95
C GLY A 379 10.07 -8.00 -44.99
N ASP A 380 10.68 -7.28 -44.04
CA ASP A 380 12.14 -7.12 -43.94
C ASP A 380 12.56 -6.81 -42.49
N PRO A 381 12.68 -7.83 -41.61
CA PRO A 381 12.94 -7.62 -40.19
C PRO A 381 14.27 -6.90 -39.89
N THR A 382 15.27 -7.10 -40.75
CA THR A 382 16.63 -6.56 -40.58
C THR A 382 16.69 -5.03 -40.70
N ARG A 383 15.71 -4.41 -41.37
CA ARG A 383 15.60 -2.95 -41.44
C ARG A 383 15.25 -2.30 -40.11
N TYR A 384 14.50 -3.02 -39.28
CA TYR A 384 13.90 -2.46 -38.07
C TYR A 384 14.61 -2.92 -36.79
N ILE A 385 15.21 -4.11 -36.79
CA ILE A 385 16.06 -4.58 -35.69
C ILE A 385 17.47 -4.81 -36.23
N ARG A 386 18.37 -3.85 -35.96
CA ARG A 386 19.75 -3.86 -36.49
C ARG A 386 20.69 -4.78 -35.75
N ASP A 387 20.44 -5.01 -34.46
CA ASP A 387 21.21 -5.95 -33.67
C ASP A 387 20.83 -7.37 -34.11
N ALA A 388 21.74 -8.01 -34.84
CA ALA A 388 21.52 -9.35 -35.37
C ALA A 388 21.39 -10.39 -34.26
N GLY A 389 22.05 -10.23 -33.12
CA GLY A 389 21.93 -11.12 -31.98
C GLY A 389 20.51 -11.07 -31.39
N VAL A 390 20.02 -9.86 -31.13
CA VAL A 390 18.66 -9.64 -30.64
C VAL A 390 17.62 -10.16 -31.63
N LEU A 391 17.79 -9.89 -32.93
CA LEU A 391 16.87 -10.36 -33.95
C LEU A 391 16.84 -11.89 -34.01
N ASN A 392 18.00 -12.55 -33.97
CA ASN A 392 18.10 -14.01 -33.98
C ASN A 392 17.40 -14.64 -32.77
N GLU A 393 17.58 -14.07 -31.57
CA GLU A 393 16.89 -14.51 -30.35
C GLU A 393 15.37 -14.39 -30.49
N ILE A 394 14.88 -13.25 -30.99
CA ILE A 394 13.46 -12.99 -31.21
C ILE A 394 12.88 -13.99 -32.21
N GLN A 395 13.57 -14.22 -33.34
CA GLN A 395 13.13 -15.11 -34.41
C GLN A 395 13.10 -16.58 -33.99
N ALA A 396 13.92 -16.99 -33.03
CA ALA A 396 13.92 -18.34 -32.49
C ALA A 396 12.68 -18.66 -31.62
N THR A 397 11.83 -17.68 -31.31
CA THR A 397 10.68 -17.87 -30.42
C THR A 397 9.41 -18.31 -31.15
N GLY A 398 8.60 -19.11 -30.46
CA GLY A 398 7.27 -19.47 -30.95
C GLY A 398 6.32 -18.26 -31.10
N ALA A 399 6.55 -17.18 -30.35
CA ALA A 399 5.79 -15.94 -30.47
C ALA A 399 5.98 -15.28 -31.83
N TYR A 400 7.23 -15.14 -32.27
CA TYR A 400 7.56 -14.62 -33.59
C TYR A 400 6.93 -15.47 -34.70
N ALA A 401 7.10 -16.80 -34.67
CA ALA A 401 6.56 -17.70 -35.68
C ALA A 401 5.02 -17.66 -35.77
N ARG A 402 4.32 -17.54 -34.64
CA ARG A 402 2.85 -17.37 -34.62
C ARG A 402 2.42 -16.07 -35.27
N MET A 403 3.09 -14.96 -34.95
CA MET A 403 2.73 -13.64 -35.45
C MET A 403 3.08 -13.48 -36.93
N GLU A 404 4.21 -14.01 -37.37
CA GLU A 404 4.60 -14.03 -38.79
C GLU A 404 3.55 -14.77 -39.64
N ARG A 405 3.08 -15.93 -39.18
CA ARG A 405 2.03 -16.70 -39.85
C ARG A 405 0.68 -15.97 -39.87
N ALA A 406 0.37 -15.17 -38.85
CA ALA A 406 -0.86 -14.38 -38.81
C ALA A 406 -0.80 -13.13 -39.72
N VAL A 407 0.41 -12.69 -40.09
CA VAL A 407 0.65 -11.54 -40.96
C VAL A 407 0.79 -11.92 -42.44
N LYS A 408 1.29 -13.12 -42.75
CA LYS A 408 1.36 -13.66 -44.11
C LYS A 408 0.01 -14.27 -44.51
#